data_AF-A0A0C4Y7V0-F1
#
_entry.id   AF-A0A0C4Y7V0-F1
#
_cell.length_a   1.000
_cell.length_b   1.000
_cell.length_c   1.000
_cell.angle_alpha   90.00
_cell.angle_beta   90.00
_cell.angle_gamma   90.00
#
_symmetry.space_group_name_H-M   'P 1'
#
loop_
_entity.id
_entity.type
_entity.pdbx_description
1 polymer ?
#
loop_
_entity_poly.entity_id
_entity_poly.type
_entity_poly.pdbx_seq_one_letter_code
_entity_poly.pdbx_strand_id
1 'polypeptide(L)'
;MHLCASTPIPDFNSLYNGALSAMTFPPGSISIPALPTLPNPIYPDISNINGEIVQLVQELQSYQMLTTFTAFLTPLTSFLGLSLSSILPPIPGTALTLIDLLAMNPAPIYSGISAALAAHGPSIFPYLKTPIFGSLSVPSIELVTTVKMVVKGYMNNLLDTVFGLINQVTGNLHLPAMPALPTLPTLARIEAMVIAAFPGFGSLTALINSGNASLNALLGAVVVPGFPALPALPVPLIPNYSSYEHEFNEGLNVLYSSLVAYPMTLIMSFVTGTLSMLGFSFPTVCITF
;
A
#
# COMPACT_ATOMS: atom_id res chain seq x y z
N MET A 1 24.23 -4.39 -3.09
CA MET A 1 23.20 -3.86 -4.02
C MET A 1 22.46 -2.72 -3.35
N HIS A 2 21.92 -1.73 -4.07
CA HIS A 2 21.23 -0.56 -3.47
C HIS A 2 19.95 -0.23 -4.25
N LEU A 3 18.81 -0.15 -3.56
CA LEU A 3 17.51 0.18 -4.14
C LEU A 3 16.88 1.31 -3.32
N CYS A 4 16.52 2.42 -3.95
CA CYS A 4 15.94 3.57 -3.28
C CYS A 4 14.54 3.89 -3.80
N ALA A 5 13.67 4.27 -2.87
CA ALA A 5 12.41 4.94 -3.13
C ALA A 5 12.54 6.41 -2.73
N SER A 6 12.51 7.29 -3.74
CA SER A 6 12.71 8.74 -3.60
C SER A 6 11.38 9.50 -3.68
N THR A 7 11.46 10.84 -3.69
CA THR A 7 10.35 11.73 -4.01
C THR A 7 10.49 12.25 -5.45
N PRO A 8 9.43 12.32 -6.28
CA PRO A 8 8.04 11.90 -6.02
C PRO A 8 7.93 10.40 -5.73
N ILE A 9 6.89 10.03 -4.95
CA ILE A 9 6.65 8.64 -4.52
C ILE A 9 6.74 7.72 -5.74
N PRO A 10 7.68 6.76 -5.78
CA PRO A 10 7.91 5.96 -6.97
C PRO A 10 6.73 5.02 -7.19
N ASP A 11 6.38 4.81 -8.45
CA ASP A 11 5.46 3.74 -8.81
C ASP A 11 6.13 2.37 -8.66
N PHE A 12 5.30 1.33 -8.59
CA PHE A 12 5.78 -0.04 -8.42
C PHE A 12 6.71 -0.49 -9.55
N ASN A 13 6.43 -0.10 -10.80
CA ASN A 13 7.23 -0.56 -11.94
C ASN A 13 8.64 0.02 -11.91
N SER A 14 8.79 1.29 -11.52
CA SER A 14 10.08 1.93 -11.34
C SER A 14 10.93 1.18 -10.30
N LEU A 15 10.35 0.88 -9.13
CA LEU A 15 11.05 0.11 -8.09
C LEU A 15 11.31 -1.35 -8.50
N TYR A 16 10.36 -1.98 -9.18
CA TYR A 16 10.48 -3.36 -9.66
C TYR A 16 11.61 -3.49 -10.68
N ASN A 17 11.67 -2.59 -11.67
CA ASN A 17 12.76 -2.57 -12.66
C ASN A 17 14.11 -2.26 -12.00
N GLY A 18 14.12 -1.36 -11.01
CA GLY A 18 15.30 -1.11 -10.17
C GLY A 18 15.79 -2.39 -9.47
N ALA A 19 14.88 -3.12 -8.82
CA ALA A 19 15.18 -4.41 -8.19
C ALA A 19 15.68 -5.43 -9.22
N LEU A 20 15.02 -5.55 -10.38
CA LEU A 20 15.43 -6.47 -11.44
C LEU A 20 16.84 -6.17 -11.96
N SER A 21 17.18 -4.89 -12.16
CA SER A 21 18.49 -4.47 -12.68
C SER A 21 19.64 -4.73 -11.72
N ALA A 22 19.33 -4.76 -10.42
CA ALA A 22 20.33 -4.79 -9.38
C ALA A 22 20.45 -6.19 -8.71
N MET A 23 19.50 -7.11 -8.97
CA MET A 23 19.56 -8.53 -8.59
C MET A 23 20.03 -9.40 -9.77
N THR A 24 20.90 -10.37 -9.51
CA THR A 24 21.17 -11.46 -10.46
C THR A 24 20.04 -12.48 -10.43
N PHE A 25 19.54 -12.92 -11.60
CA PHE A 25 18.45 -13.89 -11.69
C PHE A 25 18.92 -15.28 -12.14
N PRO A 26 18.58 -16.36 -11.41
CA PRO A 26 17.98 -16.37 -10.08
C PRO A 26 18.99 -15.96 -8.98
N PRO A 27 18.59 -15.21 -7.94
CA PRO A 27 19.50 -14.88 -6.85
C PRO A 27 19.81 -16.14 -6.03
N GLY A 28 21.08 -16.32 -5.65
CA GLY A 28 21.52 -17.49 -4.87
C GLY A 28 20.97 -17.52 -3.43
N SER A 29 20.70 -16.35 -2.85
CA SER A 29 19.99 -16.15 -1.58
C SER A 29 19.52 -14.69 -1.47
N ILE A 30 18.39 -14.45 -0.80
CA ILE A 30 17.90 -13.10 -0.48
C ILE A 30 18.05 -12.88 1.03
N SER A 31 18.87 -11.90 1.43
CA SER A 31 18.82 -11.35 2.79
C SER A 31 17.95 -10.11 2.76
N ILE A 32 16.86 -10.15 3.52
CA ILE A 32 15.85 -9.10 3.53
C ILE A 32 16.19 -8.17 4.71
N PRO A 33 16.37 -6.86 4.48
CA PRO A 33 16.55 -5.91 5.59
C PRO A 33 15.29 -5.89 6.46
N ALA A 34 15.42 -5.49 7.73
CA ALA A 34 14.25 -5.22 8.56
C ALA A 34 13.41 -4.11 7.90
N LEU A 35 12.18 -4.44 7.53
CA LEU A 35 11.19 -3.52 6.98
C LEU A 35 9.94 -3.52 7.88
N PRO A 36 9.16 -2.42 7.91
CA PRO A 36 8.02 -2.23 8.80
C PRO A 36 7.14 -3.47 9.02
N THR A 37 6.68 -4.06 7.92
CA THR A 37 5.65 -5.10 7.92
C THR A 37 6.11 -6.37 7.22
N LEU A 38 7.39 -6.48 6.87
CA LEU A 38 7.91 -7.68 6.19
C LEU A 38 8.62 -8.59 7.19
N PRO A 39 8.07 -9.77 7.50
CA PRO A 39 8.73 -10.73 8.36
C PRO A 39 9.95 -11.35 7.65
N ASN A 40 10.86 -11.89 8.45
CA ASN A 40 11.99 -12.69 7.98
C ASN A 40 11.97 -14.06 8.67
N PRO A 41 11.75 -15.17 7.95
CA PRO A 41 11.47 -15.26 6.50
C PRO A 41 10.10 -14.65 6.11
N ILE A 42 9.93 -14.21 4.84
CA ILE A 42 8.67 -13.59 4.36
C ILE A 42 7.51 -14.55 4.50
N TYR A 43 7.71 -15.79 4.07
CA TYR A 43 6.77 -16.88 4.23
C TYR A 43 7.43 -17.91 5.17
N PRO A 44 6.80 -18.25 6.30
CA PRO A 44 7.38 -19.20 7.26
C PRO A 44 7.73 -20.58 6.67
N ASP A 45 6.91 -21.09 5.76
CA ASP A 45 6.97 -22.50 5.32
C ASP A 45 7.23 -22.67 3.81
N ILE A 46 7.35 -21.57 3.06
CA ILE A 46 7.46 -21.59 1.59
C ILE A 46 8.63 -20.68 1.20
N SER A 47 9.48 -21.12 0.27
CA SER A 47 10.39 -20.20 -0.41
C SER A 47 9.97 -20.03 -1.86
N ASN A 48 9.67 -18.80 -2.25
CA ASN A 48 9.39 -18.42 -3.63
C ASN A 48 10.08 -17.09 -3.90
N ILE A 49 11.33 -17.19 -4.34
CA ILE A 49 12.22 -16.06 -4.60
C ILE A 49 11.55 -14.98 -5.48
N ASN A 50 10.84 -15.37 -6.55
CA ASN A 50 10.20 -14.40 -7.44
C ASN A 50 9.03 -13.67 -6.76
N GLY A 51 8.24 -14.38 -5.95
CA GLY A 51 7.19 -13.77 -5.13
C GLY A 51 7.75 -12.88 -4.02
N GLU A 52 8.81 -13.33 -3.37
CA GLU A 52 9.53 -12.58 -2.31
C GLU A 52 10.08 -11.23 -2.82
N ILE A 53 10.56 -11.16 -4.06
CA ILE A 53 10.98 -9.90 -4.69
C ILE A 53 9.79 -8.94 -4.86
N VAL A 54 8.64 -9.45 -5.30
CA VAL A 54 7.41 -8.65 -5.42
C VAL A 54 6.98 -8.12 -4.05
N GLN A 55 7.07 -8.93 -2.99
CA GLN A 55 6.79 -8.50 -1.61
C GLN A 55 7.75 -7.39 -1.17
N LEU A 56 9.04 -7.59 -1.39
CA LEU A 56 10.08 -6.64 -1.03
C LEU A 56 9.88 -5.27 -1.70
N VAL A 57 9.57 -5.26 -3.00
CA VAL A 57 9.34 -4.02 -3.76
C VAL A 57 8.12 -3.28 -3.23
N GLN A 58 7.02 -3.98 -2.96
CA GLN A 58 5.82 -3.38 -2.39
C GLN A 58 6.05 -2.87 -0.97
N GLU A 59 6.88 -3.56 -0.18
CA GLU A 59 7.19 -3.13 1.16
C GLU A 59 8.07 -1.89 1.18
N LEU A 60 9.08 -1.83 0.31
CA LEU A 60 9.89 -0.63 0.14
C LEU A 60 9.02 0.58 -0.22
N GLN A 61 8.08 0.40 -1.14
CA GLN A 61 7.12 1.44 -1.49
C GLN A 61 6.25 1.83 -0.28
N SER A 62 5.72 0.85 0.45
CA SER A 62 4.89 1.08 1.64
C SER A 62 5.66 1.84 2.72
N TYR A 63 6.91 1.47 2.97
CA TYR A 63 7.76 2.16 3.95
C TYR A 63 8.08 3.60 3.53
N GLN A 64 8.34 3.85 2.24
CA GLN A 64 8.49 5.21 1.72
C GLN A 64 7.20 6.03 1.92
N MET A 65 6.02 5.44 1.71
CA MET A 65 4.75 6.12 1.95
C MET A 65 4.53 6.42 3.44
N LEU A 66 4.78 5.46 4.33
CA LEU A 66 4.65 5.65 5.79
C LEU A 66 5.59 6.75 6.31
N THR A 67 6.84 6.76 5.86
CA THR A 67 7.81 7.81 6.24
C THR A 67 7.42 9.18 5.66
N THR A 68 6.81 9.21 4.47
CA THR A 68 6.26 10.44 3.89
C THR A 68 5.07 10.97 4.70
N PHE A 69 4.23 10.11 5.29
CA PHE A 69 3.20 10.55 6.23
C PHE A 69 3.81 11.27 7.44
N THR A 70 4.87 10.73 8.04
CA THR A 70 5.58 11.44 9.12
C THR A 70 6.11 12.79 8.66
N ALA A 71 6.66 12.87 7.45
CA ALA A 71 7.13 14.13 6.87
C ALA A 71 6.02 15.17 6.64
N PHE A 72 4.78 14.76 6.38
CA PHE A 72 3.63 15.66 6.39
C PHE A 72 3.25 16.07 7.81
N LEU A 73 3.13 15.09 8.71
CA LEU A 73 2.53 15.30 10.03
C LEU A 73 3.42 16.16 10.92
N THR A 74 4.73 15.93 10.94
CA THR A 74 5.64 16.61 11.88
C THR A 74 5.61 18.14 11.78
N PRO A 75 5.75 18.78 10.59
CA PRO A 75 5.67 20.24 10.49
C PRO A 75 4.27 20.78 10.84
N LEU A 76 3.21 20.09 10.42
CA LEU A 76 1.83 20.49 10.68
C LEU A 76 1.51 20.46 12.18
N THR A 77 1.84 19.37 12.87
CA THR A 77 1.61 19.24 14.31
C THR A 77 2.48 20.20 15.09
N SER A 78 3.72 20.43 14.67
CA SER A 78 4.61 21.42 15.29
C SER A 78 4.05 22.82 15.20
N PHE A 79 3.52 23.23 14.04
CA PHE A 79 2.89 24.54 13.86
C PHE A 79 1.66 24.72 14.75
N LEU A 80 0.85 23.67 14.89
CA LEU A 80 -0.37 23.69 15.71
C LEU A 80 -0.11 23.48 17.21
N GLY A 81 1.12 23.21 17.63
CA GLY A 81 1.45 22.89 19.03
C GLY A 81 0.87 21.55 19.51
N LEU A 82 0.65 20.61 18.59
CA LEU A 82 0.10 19.28 18.87
C LEU A 82 1.22 18.23 18.97
N SER A 83 0.97 17.17 19.74
CA SER A 83 1.82 15.99 19.74
C SER A 83 1.38 15.00 18.65
N LEU A 84 2.34 14.34 18.00
CA LEU A 84 2.05 13.35 16.96
C LEU A 84 1.20 12.19 17.49
N SER A 85 1.51 11.71 18.69
CA SER A 85 0.80 10.59 19.32
C SER A 85 -0.66 10.88 19.67
N SER A 86 -1.06 12.15 19.81
CA SER A 86 -2.45 12.50 20.13
C SER A 86 -3.35 12.60 18.90
N ILE A 87 -2.77 12.69 17.71
CA ILE A 87 -3.51 12.88 16.46
C ILE A 87 -3.52 11.64 15.56
N LEU A 88 -2.65 10.66 15.82
CA LEU A 88 -2.56 9.47 15.00
C LEU A 88 -3.75 8.54 15.27
N PRO A 89 -4.58 8.23 14.26
CA PRO A 89 -5.59 7.21 14.42
C PRO A 89 -4.92 5.83 14.59
N PRO A 90 -5.50 4.90 15.36
CA PRO A 90 -5.06 3.52 15.33
C PRO A 90 -5.51 2.82 14.04
N ILE A 91 -4.83 1.73 13.68
CA ILE A 91 -5.33 0.76 12.70
C ILE A 91 -6.65 0.18 13.27
N PRO A 92 -7.74 0.16 12.49
CA PRO A 92 -9.05 -0.29 12.97
C PRO A 92 -8.99 -1.63 13.72
N GLY A 93 -9.58 -1.66 14.93
CA GLY A 93 -9.61 -2.86 15.77
C GLY A 93 -8.30 -3.19 16.49
N THR A 94 -7.30 -2.32 16.43
CA THR A 94 -6.00 -2.51 17.10
C THR A 94 -5.63 -1.29 17.94
N ALA A 95 -4.54 -1.39 18.71
CA ALA A 95 -3.87 -0.25 19.35
C ALA A 95 -2.67 0.28 18.52
N LEU A 96 -2.42 -0.29 17.34
CA LEU A 96 -1.25 0.03 16.52
C LEU A 96 -1.47 1.33 15.75
N THR A 97 -0.41 2.12 15.62
CA THR A 97 -0.40 3.42 14.94
C THR A 97 0.74 3.49 13.92
N LEU A 98 0.84 4.62 13.20
CA LEU A 98 1.99 4.91 12.34
C LEU A 98 3.33 4.78 13.06
N ILE A 99 3.40 5.11 14.36
CA ILE A 99 4.63 4.98 15.15
C ILE A 99 5.04 3.50 15.25
N ASP A 100 4.08 2.61 15.52
CA ASP A 100 4.33 1.17 15.64
C ASP A 100 4.75 0.56 14.30
N LEU A 101 4.16 1.01 13.18
CA LEU A 101 4.58 0.59 11.85
C LEU A 101 6.04 1.00 11.55
N LEU A 102 6.42 2.22 11.92
CA LEU A 102 7.77 2.73 11.67
C LEU A 102 8.82 2.18 12.63
N ALA A 103 8.43 1.45 13.68
CA ALA A 103 9.34 0.79 14.60
C ALA A 103 10.06 -0.44 13.98
N MET A 104 9.71 -0.84 12.75
CA MET A 104 10.33 -1.97 12.03
C MET A 104 10.26 -3.29 12.78
N ASN A 105 9.16 -3.52 13.50
CA ASN A 105 8.92 -4.76 14.24
C ASN A 105 7.63 -5.43 13.73
N PRO A 106 7.73 -6.41 12.81
CA PRO A 106 6.55 -7.01 12.17
C PRO A 106 5.73 -7.87 13.14
N ALA A 107 6.33 -8.49 14.16
CA ALA A 107 5.62 -9.45 15.02
C ALA A 107 4.40 -8.84 15.76
N PRO A 108 4.52 -7.68 16.44
CA PRO A 108 3.37 -6.98 17.01
C PRO A 108 2.30 -6.63 15.99
N ILE A 109 2.69 -6.24 14.76
CA ILE A 109 1.76 -5.85 13.70
C ILE A 109 0.90 -7.04 13.27
N TYR A 110 1.56 -8.18 13.00
CA TYR A 110 0.88 -9.42 12.60
C TYR A 110 -0.06 -9.92 13.70
N SER A 111 0.40 -9.90 14.96
CA SER A 111 -0.41 -10.33 16.11
C SER A 111 -1.63 -9.43 16.33
N GLY A 112 -1.46 -8.10 16.23
CA GLY A 112 -2.54 -7.13 16.40
C GLY A 112 -3.60 -7.25 15.32
N ILE A 113 -3.20 -7.38 14.06
CA ILE A 113 -4.13 -7.55 12.93
C ILE A 113 -4.86 -8.89 13.02
N SER A 114 -4.16 -9.97 13.38
CA SER A 114 -4.78 -11.29 13.58
C SER A 114 -5.81 -11.25 14.71
N ALA A 115 -5.50 -10.58 15.83
CA ALA A 115 -6.44 -10.41 16.93
C ALA A 115 -7.66 -9.56 16.55
N ALA A 116 -7.47 -8.49 15.79
CA ALA A 116 -8.57 -7.65 15.29
C ALA A 116 -9.53 -8.45 14.38
N LEU A 117 -8.99 -9.28 13.49
CA LEU A 117 -9.79 -10.15 12.64
C LEU A 117 -10.56 -11.19 13.44
N ALA A 118 -9.94 -11.79 14.46
CA ALA A 118 -10.61 -12.76 15.32
C ALA A 118 -11.74 -12.13 16.14
N ALA A 119 -11.57 -10.89 16.60
CA ALA A 119 -12.54 -10.20 17.44
C ALA A 119 -13.70 -9.55 16.65
N HIS A 120 -13.41 -9.02 15.46
CA HIS A 120 -14.36 -8.17 14.71
C HIS A 120 -14.77 -8.72 13.35
N GLY A 121 -14.11 -9.79 12.88
CA GLY A 121 -14.28 -10.30 11.53
C GLY A 121 -13.62 -9.41 10.46
N PRO A 122 -13.65 -9.84 9.19
CA PRO A 122 -12.92 -9.16 8.12
C PRO A 122 -13.53 -7.83 7.65
N SER A 123 -14.82 -7.59 7.94
CA SER A 123 -15.53 -6.37 7.52
C SER A 123 -14.96 -5.08 8.13
N ILE A 124 -14.17 -5.19 9.21
CA ILE A 124 -13.44 -4.05 9.80
C ILE A 124 -12.39 -3.48 8.82
N PHE A 125 -11.98 -4.26 7.81
CA PHE A 125 -11.05 -3.85 6.77
C PHE A 125 -11.73 -3.85 5.40
N PRO A 126 -12.34 -2.72 4.96
CA PRO A 126 -13.19 -2.65 3.76
C PRO A 126 -12.45 -2.84 2.42
N TYR A 127 -11.12 -2.94 2.47
CA TYR A 127 -10.24 -3.17 1.33
C TYR A 127 -9.72 -4.62 1.27
N LEU A 128 -9.96 -5.42 2.32
CA LEU A 128 -9.47 -6.78 2.42
C LEU A 128 -10.37 -7.76 1.64
N LYS A 129 -9.77 -8.53 0.74
CA LYS A 129 -10.47 -9.62 0.05
C LYS A 129 -10.59 -10.82 0.96
N THR A 130 -11.81 -11.32 1.16
CA THR A 130 -12.07 -12.53 1.94
C THR A 130 -13.01 -13.51 1.23
N PRO A 131 -12.60 -14.79 1.05
CA PRO A 131 -11.26 -15.31 1.33
C PRO A 131 -10.21 -14.74 0.35
N ILE A 132 -8.95 -14.68 0.80
CA ILE A 132 -7.83 -14.18 -0.04
C ILE A 132 -7.69 -15.07 -1.28
N PHE A 133 -7.79 -16.38 -1.10
CA PHE A 133 -7.86 -17.38 -2.17
C PHE A 133 -9.25 -18.02 -2.21
N GLY A 134 -9.83 -18.13 -3.40
CA GLY A 134 -11.18 -18.66 -3.57
C GLY A 134 -11.22 -20.19 -3.56
N SER A 135 -10.18 -20.82 -4.09
CA SER A 135 -10.13 -22.27 -4.32
C SER A 135 -9.17 -23.05 -3.40
N LEU A 136 -8.32 -22.37 -2.62
CA LEU A 136 -7.47 -23.02 -1.62
C LEU A 136 -7.24 -22.11 -0.42
N SER A 137 -6.69 -22.63 0.68
CA SER A 137 -6.16 -21.82 1.78
C SER A 137 -4.65 -22.02 1.88
N VAL A 138 -3.91 -20.91 1.96
CA VAL A 138 -2.45 -20.88 2.13
C VAL A 138 -2.14 -19.90 3.24
N PRO A 139 -2.31 -20.28 4.52
CA PRO A 139 -2.27 -19.35 5.65
C PRO A 139 -1.03 -18.44 5.66
N SER A 140 0.13 -18.99 5.31
CA SER A 140 1.42 -18.29 5.27
C SER A 140 1.46 -17.14 4.25
N ILE A 141 0.74 -17.25 3.12
CA ILE A 141 0.61 -16.17 2.12
C ILE A 141 -0.58 -15.26 2.45
N GLU A 142 -1.68 -15.84 2.92
CA GLU A 142 -2.90 -15.12 3.26
C GLU A 142 -2.64 -14.07 4.34
N LEU A 143 -1.88 -14.41 5.37
CA LEU A 143 -1.56 -13.49 6.47
C LEU A 143 -0.69 -12.31 6.00
N VAL A 144 0.35 -12.58 5.21
CA VAL A 144 1.20 -11.52 4.62
C VAL A 144 0.38 -10.58 3.74
N THR A 145 -0.46 -11.15 2.86
CA THR A 145 -1.36 -10.38 1.99
C THR A 145 -2.33 -9.54 2.81
N THR A 146 -2.89 -10.11 3.87
CA THR A 146 -3.81 -9.43 4.77
C THR A 146 -3.16 -8.23 5.44
N VAL A 147 -1.98 -8.39 6.04
CA VAL A 147 -1.27 -7.29 6.72
C VAL A 147 -1.00 -6.14 5.75
N LYS A 148 -0.50 -6.42 4.54
CA LYS A 148 -0.27 -5.39 3.50
C LYS A 148 -1.53 -4.61 3.16
N MET A 149 -2.65 -5.31 2.96
CA MET A 149 -3.93 -4.68 2.59
C MET A 149 -4.50 -3.84 3.72
N VAL A 150 -4.38 -4.32 4.96
CA VAL A 150 -4.80 -3.57 6.15
C VAL A 150 -3.97 -2.29 6.32
N VAL A 151 -2.65 -2.36 6.13
CA VAL A 151 -1.77 -1.20 6.23
C VAL A 151 -2.05 -0.17 5.13
N LYS A 152 -2.34 -0.60 3.90
CA LYS A 152 -2.79 0.30 2.82
C LYS A 152 -4.13 0.95 3.13
N GLY A 153 -5.07 0.19 3.70
CA GLY A 153 -6.33 0.74 4.21
C GLY A 153 -6.10 1.79 5.31
N TYR A 154 -5.15 1.54 6.21
CA TYR A 154 -4.78 2.50 7.26
C TYR A 154 -4.18 3.80 6.69
N MET A 155 -3.39 3.73 5.62
CA MET A 155 -2.87 4.93 4.94
C MET A 155 -3.99 5.85 4.44
N ASN A 156 -5.18 5.33 4.12
CA ASN A 156 -6.34 6.17 3.81
C ASN A 156 -6.77 7.03 5.01
N ASN A 157 -6.79 6.47 6.22
CA ASN A 157 -7.09 7.24 7.43
C ASN A 157 -6.01 8.30 7.73
N LEU A 158 -4.75 8.01 7.38
CA LEU A 158 -3.67 8.99 7.49
C LEU A 158 -3.82 10.14 6.49
N LEU A 159 -4.31 9.88 5.26
CA LEU A 159 -4.62 10.95 4.30
C LEU A 159 -5.64 11.93 4.87
N ASP A 160 -6.72 11.42 5.47
CA ASP A 160 -7.75 12.26 6.10
C ASP A 160 -7.18 13.07 7.27
N THR A 161 -6.30 12.46 8.06
CA THR A 161 -5.61 13.12 9.18
C THR A 161 -4.74 14.27 8.69
N VAL A 162 -3.91 14.03 7.67
CA VAL A 162 -3.05 15.06 7.07
C VAL A 162 -3.89 16.18 6.45
N PHE A 163 -4.94 15.84 5.69
CA PHE A 163 -5.84 16.81 5.08
C PHE A 163 -6.52 17.71 6.13
N GLY A 164 -7.01 17.11 7.22
CA GLY A 164 -7.59 17.85 8.34
C GLY A 164 -6.62 18.83 8.99
N LEU A 165 -5.37 18.40 9.22
CA LEU A 165 -4.32 19.26 9.78
C LEU A 165 -3.94 20.39 8.81
N ILE A 166 -3.82 20.10 7.52
CA ILE A 166 -3.57 21.13 6.49
C ILE A 166 -4.65 22.21 6.53
N ASN A 167 -5.93 21.82 6.57
CA ASN A 167 -7.03 22.77 6.61
C ASN A 167 -7.03 23.65 7.88
N GLN A 168 -6.65 23.08 9.03
CA GLN A 168 -6.46 23.87 10.26
C GLN A 168 -5.32 24.89 10.11
N VAL A 169 -4.19 24.46 9.56
CA VAL A 169 -3.03 25.32 9.32
C VAL A 169 -3.36 26.44 8.34
N THR A 170 -3.95 26.12 7.19
CA THR A 170 -4.36 27.13 6.19
C THR A 170 -5.39 28.08 6.77
N GLY A 171 -6.30 27.60 7.61
CA GLY A 171 -7.26 28.42 8.34
C GLY A 171 -6.58 29.43 9.26
N ASN A 172 -5.63 28.98 10.09
CA ASN A 172 -4.86 29.85 10.98
C ASN A 172 -4.02 30.89 10.22
N LEU A 173 -3.48 30.51 9.06
CA LEU A 173 -2.67 31.37 8.20
C LEU A 173 -3.51 32.24 7.24
N HIS A 174 -4.84 32.09 7.22
CA HIS A 174 -5.74 32.73 6.26
C HIS A 174 -5.34 32.50 4.79
N LEU A 175 -4.84 31.30 4.49
CA LEU A 175 -4.46 30.85 3.15
C LEU A 175 -5.62 30.11 2.47
N PRO A 176 -5.61 30.01 1.12
CA PRO A 176 -6.53 29.14 0.41
C PRO A 176 -6.49 27.71 0.95
N ALA A 177 -7.67 27.12 1.17
CA ALA A 177 -7.77 25.74 1.62
C ALA A 177 -7.22 24.77 0.56
N MET A 178 -6.81 23.61 1.02
CA MET A 178 -6.39 22.54 0.11
C MET A 178 -7.59 22.03 -0.70
N PRO A 179 -7.44 21.80 -2.01
CA PRO A 179 -8.47 21.13 -2.80
C PRO A 179 -8.83 19.77 -2.21
N ALA A 180 -10.09 19.35 -2.36
CA ALA A 180 -10.55 18.05 -1.87
C ALA A 180 -9.73 16.91 -2.49
N LEU A 181 -9.35 15.95 -1.64
CA LEU A 181 -8.67 14.73 -2.09
C LEU A 181 -9.67 13.77 -2.76
N PRO A 182 -9.24 13.03 -3.79
CA PRO A 182 -10.08 12.00 -4.39
C PRO A 182 -10.25 10.83 -3.42
N THR A 183 -11.44 10.23 -3.40
CA THR A 183 -11.79 9.16 -2.45
C THR A 183 -11.33 7.80 -2.95
N LEU A 184 -10.67 7.03 -2.07
CA LEU A 184 -10.26 5.66 -2.39
C LEU A 184 -11.48 4.73 -2.49
N PRO A 185 -11.59 3.88 -3.52
CA PRO A 185 -12.67 2.92 -3.67
C PRO A 185 -12.54 1.75 -2.67
N THR A 186 -13.66 1.27 -2.14
CA THR A 186 -13.71 0.01 -1.40
C THR A 186 -13.45 -1.19 -2.30
N LEU A 187 -13.11 -2.34 -1.73
CA LEU A 187 -12.93 -3.56 -2.52
C LEU A 187 -14.20 -3.90 -3.30
N ALA A 188 -15.36 -3.89 -2.63
CA ALA A 188 -16.66 -4.17 -3.27
C ALA A 188 -16.91 -3.27 -4.50
N ARG A 189 -16.46 -2.00 -4.45
CA ARG A 189 -16.57 -1.10 -5.59
C ARG A 189 -15.61 -1.46 -6.72
N ILE A 190 -14.38 -1.87 -6.41
CA ILE A 190 -13.42 -2.40 -7.38
C ILE A 190 -13.99 -3.67 -8.05
N GLU A 191 -14.47 -4.64 -7.27
CA GLU A 191 -15.03 -5.89 -7.80
C GLU A 191 -16.21 -5.64 -8.74
N ALA A 192 -17.11 -4.71 -8.36
CA ALA A 192 -18.23 -4.31 -9.21
C ALA A 192 -17.78 -3.68 -10.54
N MET A 193 -16.74 -2.84 -10.52
CA MET A 193 -16.18 -2.25 -11.75
C MET A 193 -15.59 -3.31 -12.68
N VAL A 194 -14.81 -4.26 -12.12
CA VAL A 194 -14.22 -5.35 -12.90
C VAL A 194 -15.31 -6.23 -13.49
N ILE A 195 -16.28 -6.69 -12.70
CA ILE A 195 -17.35 -7.57 -13.20
C ILE A 195 -18.23 -6.89 -14.25
N ALA A 196 -18.48 -5.59 -14.12
CA ALA A 196 -19.20 -4.83 -15.14
C ALA A 196 -18.45 -4.77 -16.49
N ALA A 197 -17.12 -4.79 -16.48
CA ALA A 197 -16.30 -4.78 -17.69
C ALA A 197 -16.19 -6.15 -18.37
N PHE A 198 -16.42 -7.24 -17.64
CA PHE A 198 -16.35 -8.62 -18.13
C PHE A 198 -17.70 -9.33 -17.96
N PRO A 199 -18.71 -9.02 -18.78
CA PRO A 199 -20.00 -9.66 -18.70
C PRO A 199 -19.89 -11.16 -18.98
N GLY A 200 -20.67 -11.97 -18.27
CA GLY A 200 -20.69 -13.43 -18.43
C GLY A 200 -20.05 -14.21 -17.28
N PHE A 201 -19.43 -13.53 -16.31
CA PHE A 201 -18.91 -14.15 -15.09
C PHE A 201 -19.81 -13.83 -13.89
N GLY A 202 -20.11 -14.85 -13.08
CA GLY A 202 -20.96 -14.69 -11.89
C GLY A 202 -20.25 -14.12 -10.66
N SER A 203 -18.91 -14.12 -10.65
CA SER A 203 -18.10 -13.58 -9.56
C SER A 203 -16.68 -13.24 -10.02
N LEU A 204 -15.98 -12.38 -9.28
CA LEU A 204 -14.59 -12.02 -9.56
C LEU A 204 -13.67 -13.25 -9.48
N THR A 205 -13.87 -14.11 -8.48
CA THR A 205 -13.14 -15.37 -8.35
C THR A 205 -13.30 -16.26 -9.59
N ALA A 206 -14.51 -16.39 -10.14
CA ALA A 206 -14.75 -17.17 -11.35
C ALA A 206 -14.06 -16.57 -12.57
N LEU A 207 -14.06 -15.24 -12.69
CA LEU A 207 -13.37 -14.51 -13.75
C LEU A 207 -11.85 -14.72 -13.69
N ILE A 208 -11.24 -14.52 -12.52
CA ILE A 208 -9.80 -14.69 -12.32
C ILE A 208 -9.38 -16.13 -12.65
N ASN A 209 -10.11 -17.12 -12.13
CA ASN A 209 -9.78 -18.53 -12.34
C ASN A 209 -10.03 -19.02 -13.77
N SER A 210 -10.82 -18.29 -14.57
CA SER A 210 -11.01 -18.63 -15.98
C SER A 210 -9.77 -18.42 -16.83
N GLY A 211 -8.84 -17.56 -16.41
CA GLY A 211 -7.67 -17.17 -17.20
C GLY A 211 -8.00 -16.39 -18.48
N ASN A 212 -9.28 -16.02 -18.70
CA ASN A 212 -9.74 -15.37 -19.93
C ASN A 212 -9.36 -13.88 -20.01
N ALA A 213 -8.94 -13.28 -18.91
CA ALA A 213 -8.50 -11.88 -18.85
C ALA A 213 -7.11 -11.82 -18.20
N SER A 214 -6.21 -11.03 -18.80
CA SER A 214 -4.89 -10.78 -18.21
C SER A 214 -5.00 -9.90 -16.96
N LEU A 215 -4.00 -9.95 -16.08
CA LEU A 215 -3.94 -9.10 -14.89
C LEU A 215 -4.13 -7.61 -15.24
N ASN A 216 -3.44 -7.12 -16.28
CA ASN A 216 -3.57 -5.74 -16.73
C ASN A 216 -4.95 -5.40 -17.29
N ALA A 217 -5.64 -6.36 -17.91
CA ALA A 217 -7.03 -6.16 -18.35
C ALA A 217 -7.99 -6.05 -17.16
N LEU A 218 -7.80 -6.90 -16.14
CA LEU A 218 -8.59 -6.86 -14.91
C LEU A 218 -8.39 -5.55 -14.14
N LEU A 219 -7.14 -5.15 -13.90
CA LEU A 219 -6.83 -3.91 -13.17
C LEU A 219 -7.16 -2.66 -14.00
N GLY A 220 -6.99 -2.72 -15.33
CA GLY A 220 -7.33 -1.62 -16.24
C GLY A 220 -8.84 -1.34 -16.33
N ALA A 221 -9.69 -2.29 -15.95
CA ALA A 221 -11.14 -2.07 -15.82
C ALA A 221 -11.51 -1.17 -14.63
N VAL A 222 -10.60 -0.96 -13.69
CA VAL A 222 -10.83 -0.14 -12.50
C VAL A 222 -10.62 1.34 -12.86
N VAL A 223 -11.72 2.06 -13.08
CA VAL A 223 -11.70 3.50 -13.38
C VAL A 223 -12.26 4.27 -12.18
N VAL A 224 -11.38 4.94 -11.44
CA VAL A 224 -11.76 5.74 -10.27
C VAL A 224 -11.79 7.22 -10.64
N PRO A 225 -12.94 7.91 -10.51
CA PRO A 225 -13.02 9.34 -10.77
C PRO A 225 -11.99 10.14 -9.95
N GLY A 226 -11.30 11.07 -10.61
CA GLY A 226 -10.27 11.90 -9.98
C GLY A 226 -8.88 11.26 -9.88
N PHE A 227 -8.71 10.00 -10.29
CA PHE A 227 -7.41 9.33 -10.35
C PHE A 227 -6.88 9.24 -11.79
N PRO A 228 -5.55 9.24 -11.97
CA PRO A 228 -4.94 8.91 -13.26
C PRO A 228 -5.13 7.43 -13.59
N ALA A 229 -5.00 7.09 -14.87
CA ALA A 229 -4.91 5.70 -15.31
C ALA A 229 -3.69 5.03 -14.67
N LEU A 230 -3.86 3.78 -14.25
CA LEU A 230 -2.79 3.02 -13.62
C LEU A 230 -1.77 2.56 -14.67
N PRO A 231 -0.49 2.54 -14.31
CA PRO A 231 0.53 1.97 -15.18
C PRO A 231 0.30 0.47 -15.34
N ALA A 232 0.57 -0.05 -16.55
CA ALA A 232 0.53 -1.49 -16.81
C ALA A 232 1.61 -2.20 -15.98
N LEU A 233 1.27 -3.28 -15.30
CA LEU A 233 2.19 -4.10 -14.53
C LEU A 233 2.98 -5.06 -15.44
N PRO A 234 4.15 -5.54 -15.00
CA PRO A 234 4.85 -6.65 -15.66
C PRO A 234 3.93 -7.88 -15.79
N VAL A 235 4.04 -8.60 -16.90
CA VAL A 235 3.28 -9.84 -17.16
C VAL A 235 4.25 -10.95 -17.56
N PRO A 236 4.34 -12.06 -16.81
CA PRO A 236 3.70 -12.28 -15.49
C PRO A 236 4.28 -11.33 -14.42
N LEU A 237 3.48 -11.01 -13.40
CA LEU A 237 3.93 -10.18 -12.27
C LEU A 237 4.91 -10.97 -11.40
N ILE A 238 4.66 -12.28 -11.26
CA ILE A 238 5.56 -13.23 -10.59
C ILE A 238 6.11 -14.20 -11.66
N PRO A 239 7.36 -14.03 -12.11
CA PRO A 239 7.97 -14.92 -13.10
C PRO A 239 7.92 -16.40 -12.69
N ASN A 240 7.68 -17.30 -13.64
CA ASN A 240 7.63 -18.76 -13.45
C ASN A 240 6.62 -19.22 -12.39
N TYR A 241 5.54 -18.46 -12.19
CA TYR A 241 4.48 -18.80 -11.24
C TYR A 241 3.12 -18.84 -11.93
N SER A 242 2.30 -19.84 -11.60
CA SER A 242 1.11 -20.19 -12.38
C SER A 242 -0.19 -20.08 -11.58
N SER A 243 -0.33 -19.05 -10.73
CA SER A 243 -1.56 -18.81 -9.96
C SER A 243 -2.15 -17.43 -10.26
N TYR A 244 -3.23 -17.42 -11.03
CA TYR A 244 -3.95 -16.20 -11.37
C TYR A 244 -4.52 -15.49 -10.15
N GLU A 245 -4.99 -16.22 -9.12
CA GLU A 245 -5.51 -15.60 -7.89
C GLU A 245 -4.41 -14.89 -7.11
N HIS A 246 -3.23 -15.49 -7.00
CA HIS A 246 -2.12 -14.86 -6.28
C HIS A 246 -1.60 -13.65 -7.06
N GLU A 247 -1.40 -13.76 -8.37
CA GLU A 247 -1.00 -12.61 -9.20
C GLU A 247 -2.04 -11.49 -9.14
N PHE A 248 -3.33 -11.83 -9.10
CA PHE A 248 -4.39 -10.86 -8.90
C PHE A 248 -4.31 -10.19 -7.53
N ASN A 249 -4.11 -10.94 -6.44
CA ASN A 249 -3.96 -10.39 -5.10
C ASN A 249 -2.74 -9.45 -4.98
N GLU A 250 -1.63 -9.78 -5.64
CA GLU A 250 -0.45 -8.91 -5.71
C GLU A 250 -0.71 -7.68 -6.60
N GLY A 251 -1.40 -7.83 -7.72
CA GLY A 251 -1.81 -6.72 -8.56
C GLY A 251 -2.79 -5.76 -7.86
N LEU A 252 -3.76 -6.29 -7.11
CA LEU A 252 -4.70 -5.53 -6.27
C LEU A 252 -3.94 -4.75 -5.20
N ASN A 253 -2.92 -5.36 -4.60
CA ASN A 253 -2.03 -4.70 -3.67
C ASN A 253 -1.30 -3.50 -4.31
N VAL A 254 -0.77 -3.65 -5.53
CA VAL A 254 -0.09 -2.57 -6.27
C VAL A 254 -1.07 -1.47 -6.70
N LEU A 255 -2.29 -1.85 -7.09
CA LEU A 255 -3.40 -0.94 -7.37
C LEU A 255 -3.66 -0.02 -6.16
N TYR A 256 -3.84 -0.60 -4.96
CA TYR A 256 -4.08 0.21 -3.76
C TYR A 256 -2.92 1.12 -3.39
N SER A 257 -1.67 0.67 -3.53
CA SER A 257 -0.51 1.56 -3.33
C SER A 257 -0.56 2.77 -4.27
N SER A 258 -0.92 2.56 -5.53
CA SER A 258 -1.03 3.64 -6.52
C SER A 258 -2.17 4.61 -6.18
N LEU A 259 -3.30 4.09 -5.68
CA LEU A 259 -4.44 4.90 -5.23
C LEU A 259 -4.13 5.68 -3.94
N VAL A 260 -3.20 5.23 -3.10
CA VAL A 260 -2.72 6.01 -1.95
C VAL A 260 -1.69 7.07 -2.38
N ALA A 261 -0.75 6.70 -3.24
CA ALA A 261 0.36 7.57 -3.66
C ALA A 261 -0.10 8.83 -4.41
N TYR A 262 -1.20 8.75 -5.16
CA TYR A 262 -1.69 9.91 -5.92
C TYR A 262 -2.20 11.06 -5.02
N PRO A 263 -3.13 10.86 -4.06
CA PRO A 263 -3.48 11.86 -3.06
C PRO A 263 -2.27 12.41 -2.31
N MET A 264 -1.30 11.57 -1.95
CA MET A 264 -0.07 12.02 -1.31
C MET A 264 0.70 12.99 -2.21
N THR A 265 0.81 12.73 -3.51
CA THR A 265 1.45 13.64 -4.47
C THR A 265 0.74 15.00 -4.57
N LEU A 266 -0.60 15.01 -4.47
CA LEU A 266 -1.37 16.25 -4.39
C LEU A 266 -1.07 17.02 -3.11
N ILE A 267 -0.99 16.33 -1.96
CA ILE A 267 -0.59 16.91 -0.68
C ILE A 267 0.82 17.50 -0.78
N MET A 268 1.79 16.74 -1.32
CA MET A 268 3.18 17.20 -1.48
C MET A 268 3.24 18.48 -2.31
N SER A 269 2.51 18.52 -3.43
CA SER A 269 2.45 19.68 -4.30
C SER A 269 1.84 20.89 -3.58
N PHE A 270 0.79 20.67 -2.78
CA PHE A 270 0.16 21.73 -2.00
C PHE A 270 1.08 22.25 -0.89
N VAL A 271 1.71 21.38 -0.10
CA VAL A 271 2.55 21.84 1.02
C VAL A 271 3.87 22.45 0.54
N THR A 272 4.40 22.03 -0.62
CA THR A 272 5.59 22.66 -1.22
C THR A 272 5.27 23.99 -1.90
N GLY A 273 4.06 24.15 -2.45
CA GLY A 273 3.63 25.40 -3.07
C GLY A 273 3.10 26.43 -2.08
N THR A 274 2.20 26.02 -1.19
CA THR A 274 1.41 26.91 -0.32
C THR A 274 1.96 26.99 1.10
N LEU A 275 2.52 25.89 1.64
CA LEU A 275 2.96 25.80 3.04
C LEU A 275 4.47 25.63 3.20
N SER A 276 5.26 26.01 2.20
CA SER A 276 6.73 25.80 2.19
C SER A 276 7.44 26.45 3.38
N MET A 277 6.87 27.53 3.94
CA MET A 277 7.40 28.21 5.12
C MET A 277 7.46 27.33 6.37
N LEU A 278 6.75 26.20 6.41
CA LEU A 278 6.76 25.26 7.53
C LEU A 278 7.92 24.26 7.48
N GLY A 279 8.74 24.27 6.42
CA GLY A 279 9.97 23.46 6.36
C GLY A 279 9.74 21.97 6.06
N PHE A 280 8.79 21.64 5.18
CA PHE A 280 8.58 20.26 4.72
C PHE A 280 9.82 19.71 4.00
N SER A 281 10.23 18.50 4.39
CA SER A 281 11.31 17.75 3.74
C SER A 281 10.88 16.30 3.58
N PHE A 282 11.00 15.77 2.36
CA PHE A 282 10.53 14.42 2.05
C PHE A 282 11.67 13.41 2.02
N PRO A 283 11.46 12.23 2.62
CA PRO A 283 12.53 11.25 2.76
C PRO A 283 12.85 10.59 1.42
N THR A 284 14.10 10.13 1.31
CA THR A 284 14.48 9.05 0.40
C THR A 284 14.78 7.84 1.26
N VAL A 285 14.10 6.74 0.98
CA VAL A 285 14.26 5.47 1.70
C VAL A 285 15.06 4.54 0.82
N CYS A 286 16.15 3.98 1.34
CA CYS A 286 16.97 3.03 0.59
C CYS A 286 17.17 1.72 1.34
N ILE A 287 17.15 0.63 0.58
CA ILE A 287 17.54 -0.70 1.02
C ILE A 287 18.91 -1.01 0.43
N THR A 288 19.80 -1.54 1.28
CA THR A 288 21.08 -2.09 0.85
C THR A 288 21.06 -3.60 1.07
N PHE A 289 21.54 -4.35 0.08
CA PHE A 289 21.70 -5.81 0.10
C PHE A 289 23.17 -6.20 0.06
#